data_AF-A0A2V3PIP4-F1
#
_entry.id   AF-A0A2V3PIP4-F1
#
_cell.length_a   1.000
_cell.length_b   1.000
_cell.length_c   1.000
_cell.angle_alpha   90.00
_cell.angle_beta   90.00
_cell.angle_gamma   90.00
#
_symmetry.space_group_name_H-M   'P 1'
#
loop_
_entity.id
_entity.type
_entity.pdbx_description
1 polymer ?
#
loop_
_entity_poly.entity_id
_entity_poly.type
_entity_poly.pdbx_seq_one_letter_code
_entity_poly.pdbx_strand_id
1 'polypeptide(L)'
;MNTNVLKYILAFCFLCLTHVLPAQVGINAKNYSGGTFFIDAAGDNSATPVATQIANDVLISTTGRLGVGTIAPTTQLHIEGSTANPVLRIVDGTQTQGRVLTSKADGEAHWQPFGAVLVKNIPLGAAKQFTITDITSRYIYSNTSVTLPPGLWLIEVNILVYRVSGTAATDFTIKTWLQTFMADTNTGQSITVDGYGNGYSGRMACNFMYLKNNGFNMINGFFVINNKTGANKTYYYMFGSGGTYPVASSVTSATTFSFGGPANESTIFATYIDEPRP
;
A
#
# COMPACT_ATOMS: atom_id res chain seq x y z
N MET A 1 70.75 43.29 -0.69
CA MET A 1 69.72 43.25 -1.76
C MET A 1 69.53 44.66 -2.29
N ASN A 2 69.59 44.88 -3.61
CA ASN A 2 69.42 46.22 -4.19
C ASN A 2 68.01 46.74 -3.88
N THR A 3 67.88 47.97 -3.39
CA THR A 3 66.61 48.58 -2.97
C THR A 3 65.55 48.59 -4.08
N ASN A 4 65.97 48.62 -5.35
CA ASN A 4 65.07 48.50 -6.49
C ASN A 4 64.46 47.10 -6.62
N VAL A 5 65.25 46.05 -6.37
CA VAL A 5 64.78 44.64 -6.45
C VAL A 5 63.74 44.36 -5.35
N LEU A 6 63.96 44.91 -4.14
CA LEU A 6 62.99 44.77 -3.05
C LEU A 6 61.66 45.49 -3.35
N LYS A 7 61.70 46.66 -4.01
CA LYS A 7 60.50 47.39 -4.44
C LYS A 7 59.69 46.60 -5.48
N TYR A 8 60.36 45.99 -6.46
CA TYR A 8 59.67 45.19 -7.48
C TYR A 8 59.02 43.93 -6.89
N ILE A 9 59.69 43.26 -5.94
CA ILE A 9 59.12 42.09 -5.26
C ILE A 9 57.91 42.48 -4.41
N LEU A 10 57.99 43.59 -3.66
CA LEU A 10 56.86 44.07 -2.87
C LEU A 10 55.67 44.47 -3.76
N ALA A 11 55.91 45.12 -4.91
CA ALA A 11 54.86 45.46 -5.87
C ALA A 11 54.19 44.22 -6.49
N PHE A 12 54.99 43.19 -6.83
CA PHE A 12 54.47 41.93 -7.35
C PHE A 12 53.65 41.16 -6.31
N CYS A 13 54.13 41.06 -5.06
CA CYS A 13 53.36 40.45 -3.97
C CYS A 13 52.06 41.20 -3.70
N PHE A 14 52.05 42.54 -3.75
CA PHE A 14 50.84 43.34 -3.57
C PHE A 14 49.83 43.12 -4.71
N LEU A 15 50.31 42.93 -5.94
CA LEU A 15 49.45 42.57 -7.08
C LEU A 15 48.82 41.17 -6.91
N CYS A 16 49.56 40.21 -6.37
CA CYS A 16 49.06 38.85 -6.14
C CYS A 16 48.12 38.75 -4.91
N LEU A 17 48.31 39.58 -3.89
CA LEU A 17 47.52 39.57 -2.64
C LEU A 17 46.20 40.37 -2.74
N THR A 18 46.00 41.17 -3.79
CA THR A 18 44.82 42.04 -3.97
C THR A 18 43.72 41.41 -4.82
N HIS A 19 43.89 40.17 -5.29
CA HIS A 19 42.92 39.47 -6.12
C HIS A 19 42.38 38.23 -5.39
N VAL A 20 41.27 38.41 -4.67
CA VAL A 20 40.42 37.29 -4.26
C VAL A 20 39.54 36.92 -5.45
N LEU A 21 39.98 35.98 -6.26
CA LEU A 21 39.12 35.41 -7.29
C LEU A 21 38.09 34.52 -6.58
N PRO A 22 36.77 34.75 -6.73
CA PRO A 22 35.79 33.77 -6.25
C PRO A 22 36.13 32.39 -6.83
N ALA A 23 36.25 31.39 -5.95
CA ALA A 23 36.62 30.00 -6.28
C ALA A 23 35.47 29.22 -6.94
N GLN A 24 34.73 29.87 -7.83
CA GLN A 24 33.67 29.25 -8.64
C GLN A 24 34.30 28.53 -9.83
N VAL A 25 33.91 27.28 -10.03
CA VAL A 25 34.32 26.48 -11.19
C VAL A 25 33.13 26.42 -12.13
N GLY A 26 33.33 26.75 -13.41
CA GLY A 26 32.24 26.61 -14.36
C GLY A 26 32.68 26.46 -15.81
N ILE A 27 31.78 25.87 -16.60
CA ILE A 27 31.94 25.65 -18.04
C ILE A 27 30.93 26.57 -18.74
N ASN A 28 31.40 27.37 -19.69
CA ASN A 28 30.63 28.42 -20.37
C ASN A 28 29.90 29.42 -19.43
N ALA A 29 30.35 29.52 -18.18
CA ALA A 29 29.68 30.30 -17.15
C ALA A 29 29.83 31.81 -17.40
N LYS A 30 28.77 32.45 -17.91
CA LYS A 30 28.66 33.92 -17.97
C LYS A 30 27.67 34.41 -16.93
N ASN A 31 28.11 35.30 -16.04
CA ASN A 31 27.24 36.08 -15.15
C ASN A 31 26.34 35.25 -14.20
N TYR A 32 26.93 34.35 -13.43
CA TYR A 32 26.21 33.54 -12.47
C TYR A 32 26.58 33.82 -11.03
N SER A 33 25.54 34.02 -10.20
CA SER A 33 25.63 34.13 -8.75
C SER A 33 24.73 33.05 -8.12
N GLY A 34 25.26 32.24 -7.19
CA GLY A 34 24.45 31.28 -6.42
C GLY A 34 24.97 29.84 -6.35
N GLY A 35 25.98 29.47 -7.14
CA GLY A 35 26.56 28.11 -7.16
C GLY A 35 28.06 28.07 -6.90
N THR A 36 28.54 26.91 -6.45
CA THR A 36 29.96 26.58 -6.35
C THR A 36 30.48 25.96 -7.66
N PHE A 37 29.64 25.15 -8.32
CA PHE A 37 29.93 24.55 -9.63
C PHE A 37 28.75 24.78 -10.57
N PHE A 38 29.04 25.21 -11.80
CA PHE A 38 28.02 25.58 -12.77
C PHE A 38 28.39 25.18 -14.20
N ILE A 39 27.46 24.59 -14.94
CA ILE A 39 27.62 24.21 -16.34
C ILE A 39 26.49 24.85 -17.14
N ASP A 40 26.87 25.73 -18.07
CA ASP A 40 26.02 26.15 -19.18
C ASP A 40 26.34 25.29 -20.40
N ALA A 41 25.48 24.32 -20.69
CA ALA A 41 25.74 23.37 -21.74
C ALA A 41 25.63 24.01 -23.14
N ALA A 42 24.70 24.95 -23.33
CA ALA A 42 24.47 25.61 -24.61
C ALA A 42 25.41 26.79 -24.89
N GLY A 43 26.06 27.32 -23.85
CA GLY A 43 26.86 28.55 -23.88
C GLY A 43 26.03 29.78 -24.26
N ASP A 44 24.72 29.72 -24.08
CA ASP A 44 23.76 30.69 -24.60
C ASP A 44 23.33 31.72 -23.55
N ASN A 45 23.81 31.62 -22.32
CA ASN A 45 23.39 32.48 -21.23
C ASN A 45 23.75 33.96 -21.43
N SER A 46 22.75 34.80 -21.16
CA SER A 46 22.89 36.26 -21.16
C SER A 46 23.40 36.76 -19.81
N ALA A 47 23.49 38.09 -19.62
CA ALA A 47 23.84 38.66 -18.32
C ALA A 47 22.79 38.39 -17.23
N THR A 48 21.54 38.24 -17.64
CA THR A 48 20.42 37.84 -16.77
C THR A 48 19.68 36.71 -17.48
N PRO A 49 20.11 35.46 -17.24
CA PRO A 49 19.61 34.31 -17.98
C PRO A 49 18.10 34.12 -17.81
N VAL A 50 17.44 33.79 -18.92
CA VAL A 50 15.99 33.55 -18.97
C VAL A 50 15.69 32.05 -18.84
N ALA A 51 14.43 31.69 -18.55
CA ALA A 51 14.02 30.32 -18.28
C ALA A 51 14.44 29.29 -19.36
N THR A 52 14.43 29.67 -20.64
CA THR A 52 14.84 28.77 -21.74
C THR A 52 16.33 28.49 -21.76
N GLN A 53 17.15 29.42 -21.26
CA GLN A 53 18.60 29.25 -21.15
C GLN A 53 18.90 28.41 -19.88
N ILE A 54 18.26 28.77 -18.76
CA ILE A 54 18.37 28.04 -17.49
C ILE A 54 17.98 26.56 -17.63
N ALA A 55 16.99 26.24 -18.48
CA ALA A 55 16.52 24.88 -18.70
C ALA A 55 17.60 23.89 -19.19
N ASN A 56 18.72 24.39 -19.75
CA ASN A 56 19.83 23.58 -20.22
C ASN A 56 21.06 23.61 -19.29
N ASP A 57 20.93 24.26 -18.12
CA ASP A 57 22.01 24.43 -17.15
C ASP A 57 22.04 23.35 -16.06
N VAL A 58 23.22 23.13 -15.47
CA VAL A 58 23.41 22.31 -14.26
C VAL A 58 24.17 23.11 -13.21
N LEU A 59 23.70 23.08 -11.97
CA LEU A 59 24.28 23.85 -10.87
C LEU A 59 24.42 23.01 -9.60
N ILE A 60 25.55 23.12 -8.91
CA ILE A 60 25.67 22.77 -7.49
C ILE A 60 25.68 24.06 -6.69
N SER A 61 24.65 24.25 -5.84
CA SER A 61 24.51 25.43 -5.00
C SER A 61 25.63 25.51 -3.96
N THR A 62 25.82 26.69 -3.37
CA THR A 62 26.73 26.89 -2.22
C THR A 62 26.31 26.09 -0.97
N THR A 63 25.09 25.57 -0.95
CA THR A 63 24.55 24.68 0.09
C THR A 63 24.64 23.20 -0.26
N GLY A 64 25.27 22.84 -1.39
CA GLY A 64 25.50 21.46 -1.80
C GLY A 64 24.30 20.78 -2.48
N ARG A 65 23.33 21.56 -2.99
CA ARG A 65 22.17 21.03 -3.71
C ARG A 65 22.42 21.00 -5.21
N LEU A 66 22.01 19.93 -5.89
CA LEU A 66 22.12 19.78 -7.33
C LEU A 66 20.82 20.26 -8.02
N GLY A 67 20.95 21.25 -8.88
CA GLY A 67 19.92 21.72 -9.81
C GLY A 67 20.23 21.28 -11.24
N VAL A 68 19.22 20.79 -11.96
CA VAL A 68 19.26 20.54 -13.40
C VAL A 68 18.08 21.26 -14.02
N GLY A 69 18.35 22.19 -14.95
CA GLY A 69 17.33 23.07 -15.51
C GLY A 69 16.84 24.16 -14.56
N THR A 70 17.53 24.36 -13.43
CA THR A 70 17.19 25.35 -12.40
C THR A 70 18.43 25.81 -11.65
N ILE A 71 18.48 27.09 -11.30
CA ILE A 71 19.58 27.71 -10.53
C ILE A 71 19.24 27.92 -9.05
N ALA A 72 18.00 27.61 -8.64
CA ALA A 72 17.50 27.78 -7.28
C ALA A 72 16.95 26.45 -6.71
N PRO A 73 17.78 25.41 -6.53
CA PRO A 73 17.32 24.12 -6.04
C PRO A 73 16.76 24.20 -4.60
N THR A 74 15.53 23.72 -4.42
CA THR A 74 14.82 23.72 -3.13
C THR A 74 15.01 22.41 -2.34
N THR A 75 15.49 21.36 -3.00
CA THR A 75 15.78 20.01 -2.46
C THR A 75 17.21 19.57 -2.80
N GLN A 76 17.68 18.45 -2.24
CA GLN A 76 19.03 17.91 -2.49
C GLN A 76 19.32 17.71 -3.99
N LEU A 77 18.31 17.23 -4.73
CA LEU A 77 18.26 17.16 -6.17
C LEU A 77 16.96 17.82 -6.63
N HIS A 78 17.04 18.84 -7.47
CA HIS A 78 15.90 19.52 -8.10
C HIS A 78 16.12 19.49 -9.61
N ILE A 79 15.22 18.80 -10.33
CA ILE A 79 15.24 18.73 -11.79
C ILE A 79 14.00 19.47 -12.28
N GLU A 80 14.20 20.53 -13.06
CA GLU A 80 13.14 21.34 -13.65
C GLU A 80 13.23 21.21 -15.17
N GLY A 81 12.16 20.74 -15.81
CA GLY A 81 12.13 20.61 -17.27
C GLY A 81 11.48 21.82 -17.93
N SER A 82 11.93 22.15 -19.13
CA SER A 82 11.19 23.06 -20.01
C SER A 82 10.03 22.34 -20.72
N THR A 83 9.13 23.12 -21.30
CA THR A 83 7.87 22.70 -21.93
C THR A 83 7.90 21.33 -22.64
N ALA A 84 6.92 20.51 -22.29
CA ALA A 84 6.48 19.25 -22.90
C ALA A 84 7.40 18.00 -22.83
N ASN A 85 8.67 18.13 -22.43
CA ASN A 85 9.56 16.96 -22.33
C ASN A 85 9.49 16.28 -20.94
N PRO A 86 9.58 14.93 -20.87
CA PRO A 86 9.73 14.23 -19.59
C PRO A 86 10.98 14.67 -18.83
N VAL A 87 10.82 15.03 -17.56
CA VAL A 87 11.88 15.62 -16.71
C VAL A 87 12.87 14.56 -16.18
N LEU A 88 12.40 13.34 -15.93
CA LEU A 88 13.18 12.26 -15.35
C LEU A 88 12.98 10.96 -16.14
N ARG A 89 14.09 10.32 -16.53
CA ARG A 89 14.12 8.98 -17.12
C ARG A 89 15.08 8.09 -16.32
N ILE A 90 14.58 6.97 -15.82
CA ILE A 90 15.37 5.95 -15.10
C ILE A 90 15.29 4.64 -15.89
N VAL A 91 16.44 4.08 -16.26
CA VAL A 91 16.56 2.83 -17.02
C VAL A 91 17.41 1.87 -16.18
N ASP A 92 16.75 0.94 -15.48
CA ASP A 92 17.38 -0.06 -14.61
C ASP A 92 17.24 -1.50 -15.14
N GLY A 93 16.61 -1.67 -16.31
CA GLY A 93 16.32 -2.97 -16.93
C GLY A 93 14.94 -3.54 -16.59
N THR A 94 14.22 -2.93 -15.64
CA THR A 94 12.89 -3.37 -15.19
C THR A 94 11.76 -2.42 -15.60
N GLN A 95 12.10 -1.25 -16.16
CA GLN A 95 11.11 -0.32 -16.74
C GLN A 95 10.32 -0.96 -17.91
N THR A 96 9.00 -0.84 -17.90
CA THR A 96 8.10 -1.23 -18.99
C THR A 96 6.76 -0.49 -18.89
N GLN A 97 5.94 -0.53 -19.94
CA GLN A 97 4.61 0.08 -19.94
C GLN A 97 3.76 -0.45 -18.78
N GLY A 98 3.08 0.46 -18.08
CA GLY A 98 2.21 0.10 -16.95
C GLY A 98 2.93 -0.12 -15.62
N ARG A 99 4.20 0.31 -15.49
CA ARG A 99 4.90 0.36 -14.20
C ARG A 99 4.98 1.79 -13.64
N VAL A 100 5.03 1.91 -12.32
CA VAL A 100 5.30 3.13 -11.55
C VAL A 100 6.62 3.00 -10.79
N LEU A 101 7.25 4.14 -10.53
CA LEU A 101 8.42 4.23 -9.65
C LEU A 101 7.94 4.20 -8.19
N THR A 102 8.40 3.22 -7.41
CA THR A 102 7.98 3.02 -6.01
C THR A 102 9.20 3.02 -5.09
N SER A 103 9.02 3.51 -3.87
CA SER A 103 10.04 3.48 -2.80
C SER A 103 9.93 2.20 -1.98
N LYS A 104 11.06 1.55 -1.70
CA LYS A 104 11.18 0.54 -0.64
C LYS A 104 11.31 1.20 0.74
N ALA A 105 11.33 0.37 1.80
CA ALA A 105 11.46 0.80 3.19
C ALA A 105 12.80 1.48 3.50
N ASP A 106 13.86 1.14 2.77
CA ASP A 106 15.19 1.75 2.86
C ASP A 106 15.37 2.98 1.95
N GLY A 107 14.32 3.37 1.21
CA GLY A 107 14.34 4.50 0.29
C GLY A 107 14.81 4.18 -1.12
N GLU A 108 15.09 2.91 -1.46
CA GLU A 108 15.44 2.54 -2.83
C GLU A 108 14.24 2.69 -3.78
N ALA A 109 14.46 3.36 -4.92
CA ALA A 109 13.48 3.48 -5.98
C ALA A 109 13.58 2.29 -6.97
N HIS A 110 12.43 1.73 -7.38
CA HIS A 110 12.38 0.63 -8.37
C HIS A 110 11.04 0.62 -9.12
N TRP A 111 11.01 0.01 -10.32
CA TRP A 111 9.78 -0.08 -11.12
C TRP A 111 8.88 -1.25 -10.71
N GLN A 112 7.67 -0.94 -10.26
CA GLN A 112 6.62 -1.91 -9.92
C GLN A 112 5.39 -1.74 -10.81
N PRO A 113 4.59 -2.79 -11.09
CA PRO A 113 3.34 -2.65 -11.81
C PRO A 113 2.41 -1.60 -11.16
N PHE A 114 1.86 -0.69 -11.98
CA PHE A 114 0.81 0.26 -11.59
C PHE A 114 -0.45 -0.52 -11.20
N GLY A 115 -1.00 -0.23 -10.01
CA GLY A 115 -2.30 -0.78 -9.61
C GLY A 115 -2.31 -2.28 -9.28
N ALA A 116 -1.16 -2.94 -9.13
CA ALA A 116 -1.13 -4.30 -8.60
C ALA A 116 -1.26 -4.29 -7.07
N VAL A 117 -2.42 -3.86 -6.58
CA VAL A 117 -2.94 -4.51 -5.40
C VAL A 117 -3.10 -5.97 -5.80
N LEU A 118 -2.31 -6.87 -5.22
CA LEU A 118 -2.44 -8.28 -5.53
C LEU A 118 -3.83 -8.71 -5.07
N VAL A 119 -4.78 -8.77 -6.00
CA VAL A 119 -6.12 -9.28 -5.76
C VAL A 119 -6.09 -10.78 -6.03
N LYS A 120 -6.11 -11.55 -4.95
CA LYS A 120 -6.19 -13.00 -4.99
C LYS A 120 -7.64 -13.40 -4.79
N ASN A 121 -8.26 -14.00 -5.82
CA ASN A 121 -9.49 -14.75 -5.60
C ASN A 121 -9.16 -15.92 -4.66
N ILE A 122 -9.93 -16.06 -3.58
CA ILE A 122 -9.77 -17.16 -2.63
C ILE A 122 -10.76 -18.25 -3.04
N PRO A 123 -10.28 -19.41 -3.53
CA PRO A 123 -11.17 -20.49 -3.90
C PRO A 123 -12.02 -20.93 -2.72
N LEU A 124 -13.33 -20.95 -2.92
CA LEU A 124 -14.26 -21.43 -1.92
C LEU A 124 -14.14 -22.94 -1.77
N GLY A 125 -14.13 -23.41 -0.52
CA GLY A 125 -14.31 -24.81 -0.22
C GLY A 125 -15.73 -25.30 -0.50
N ALA A 126 -15.92 -26.61 -0.49
CA ALA A 126 -17.25 -27.20 -0.58
C ALA A 126 -18.18 -26.65 0.51
N ALA A 127 -19.45 -26.43 0.15
CA ALA A 127 -20.49 -25.95 1.06
C ALA A 127 -20.54 -26.78 2.35
N LYS A 128 -20.69 -26.11 3.50
CA LYS A 128 -20.85 -26.79 4.81
C LYS A 128 -22.30 -26.74 5.24
N GLN A 129 -22.89 -27.91 5.47
CA GLN A 129 -24.19 -27.99 6.15
C GLN A 129 -24.01 -27.97 7.67
N PHE A 130 -24.90 -27.27 8.37
CA PHE A 130 -24.88 -27.15 9.83
C PHE A 130 -26.28 -26.93 10.40
N THR A 131 -26.47 -27.24 11.68
CA THR A 131 -27.62 -26.86 12.50
C THR A 131 -27.24 -25.72 13.45
N ILE A 132 -28.22 -25.01 14.02
CA ILE A 132 -27.92 -23.98 15.03
C ILE A 132 -27.21 -24.57 16.25
N THR A 133 -27.54 -25.80 16.62
CA THR A 133 -26.89 -26.50 17.75
C THR A 133 -25.41 -26.71 17.49
N ASP A 134 -24.99 -27.01 16.25
CA ASP A 134 -23.58 -27.22 15.90
C ASP A 134 -22.70 -25.99 16.15
N ILE A 135 -23.31 -24.80 16.12
CA ILE A 135 -22.64 -23.51 16.17
C ILE A 135 -22.97 -22.68 17.42
N THR A 136 -23.77 -23.17 18.36
CA THR A 136 -24.24 -22.36 19.51
C THR A 136 -23.10 -21.91 20.43
N SER A 137 -22.05 -22.72 20.56
CA SER A 137 -20.87 -22.38 21.39
C SER A 137 -19.57 -22.85 20.74
N ARG A 138 -19.57 -22.90 19.41
CA ARG A 138 -18.46 -23.43 18.62
C ARG A 138 -18.39 -22.74 17.27
N TYR A 139 -17.19 -22.66 16.74
CA TYR A 139 -16.90 -22.28 15.37
C TYR A 139 -16.48 -23.49 14.52
N ILE A 140 -16.94 -23.50 13.28
CA ILE A 140 -16.72 -24.54 12.29
C ILE A 140 -15.91 -23.95 11.14
N TYR A 141 -14.95 -24.72 10.63
CA TYR A 141 -14.22 -24.36 9.43
C TYR A 141 -15.09 -24.49 8.18
N SER A 142 -15.16 -23.41 7.41
CA SER A 142 -15.95 -23.29 6.17
C SER A 142 -15.43 -24.11 4.98
N ASN A 143 -14.37 -24.89 5.15
CA ASN A 143 -13.54 -25.44 4.07
C ASN A 143 -12.79 -24.39 3.22
N THR A 144 -12.83 -23.11 3.60
CA THR A 144 -12.20 -22.02 2.83
C THR A 144 -11.03 -21.41 3.60
N SER A 145 -9.85 -21.40 2.98
CA SER A 145 -8.63 -20.82 3.57
C SER A 145 -7.85 -19.99 2.56
N VAL A 146 -7.03 -19.07 3.05
CA VAL A 146 -6.14 -18.27 2.22
C VAL A 146 -4.72 -18.30 2.77
N THR A 147 -3.75 -18.55 1.89
CA THR A 147 -2.33 -18.34 2.16
C THR A 147 -1.91 -16.96 1.67
N LEU A 148 -1.42 -16.13 2.59
CA LEU A 148 -1.01 -14.74 2.36
C LEU A 148 0.50 -14.58 2.62
N PRO A 149 1.25 -13.96 1.68
CA PRO A 149 2.59 -13.47 1.95
C PRO A 149 2.66 -12.44 3.09
N PRO A 150 3.87 -12.13 3.59
CA PRO A 150 4.08 -11.06 4.57
C PRO A 150 3.45 -9.73 4.12
N GLY A 151 2.88 -8.97 5.06
CA GLY A 151 2.30 -7.64 4.82
C GLY A 151 0.82 -7.52 5.17
N LEU A 152 0.23 -6.37 4.84
CA LEU A 152 -1.15 -6.00 5.15
C LEU A 152 -2.11 -6.38 4.03
N TRP A 153 -3.21 -7.06 4.37
CA TRP A 153 -4.20 -7.56 3.44
C TRP A 153 -5.61 -7.19 3.90
N LEU A 154 -6.44 -6.75 2.97
CA LEU A 154 -7.89 -6.64 3.11
C LEU A 154 -8.52 -7.88 2.49
N ILE A 155 -9.25 -8.67 3.28
CA ILE A 155 -10.03 -9.81 2.81
C ILE A 155 -11.49 -9.40 2.81
N GLU A 156 -12.13 -9.37 1.65
CA GLU A 156 -13.55 -9.10 1.52
C GLU A 156 -14.32 -10.40 1.34
N VAL A 157 -15.39 -10.59 2.12
CA VAL A 157 -16.24 -11.77 2.09
C VAL A 157 -17.67 -11.40 1.70
N ASN A 158 -18.23 -12.17 0.78
CA ASN A 158 -19.64 -12.14 0.43
C ASN A 158 -20.10 -13.60 0.37
N ILE A 159 -20.83 -14.07 1.38
CA ILE A 159 -21.15 -15.49 1.53
C ILE A 159 -22.66 -15.69 1.61
N LEU A 160 -23.18 -16.51 0.72
CA LEU A 160 -24.57 -16.96 0.80
C LEU A 160 -24.72 -17.95 1.96
N VAL A 161 -25.74 -17.71 2.78
CA VAL A 161 -26.24 -18.69 3.75
C VAL A 161 -27.72 -18.88 3.49
N TYR A 162 -28.16 -20.14 3.49
CA TYR A 162 -29.57 -20.45 3.24
C TYR A 162 -30.00 -21.71 3.96
N ARG A 163 -31.31 -21.85 4.21
CA ARG A 163 -31.88 -23.07 4.77
C ARG A 163 -31.92 -24.18 3.72
N VAL A 164 -31.43 -25.36 4.08
CA VAL A 164 -31.47 -26.57 3.22
C VAL A 164 -32.70 -27.43 3.53
N SER A 165 -32.97 -27.69 4.82
CA SER A 165 -34.10 -28.50 5.26
C SER A 165 -34.61 -28.09 6.64
N GLY A 166 -35.78 -28.60 7.01
CA GLY A 166 -36.47 -28.26 8.26
C GLY A 166 -37.65 -27.32 8.06
N THR A 167 -38.30 -26.98 9.16
CA THR A 167 -39.56 -26.22 9.15
C THR A 167 -39.27 -24.73 8.99
N ALA A 168 -39.92 -24.10 8.00
CA ALA A 168 -39.89 -22.64 7.88
C ALA A 168 -40.66 -21.97 9.03
N ALA A 169 -40.15 -20.84 9.52
CA ALA A 169 -40.93 -19.98 10.40
C ALA A 169 -42.13 -19.37 9.64
N THR A 170 -43.21 -19.07 10.34
CA THR A 170 -44.40 -18.42 9.75
C THR A 170 -44.29 -16.90 9.76
N ASP A 171 -43.35 -16.34 10.52
CA ASP A 171 -43.13 -14.89 10.67
C ASP A 171 -41.64 -14.51 10.59
N PHE A 172 -41.37 -13.29 10.12
CA PHE A 172 -40.05 -12.68 9.99
C PHE A 172 -39.42 -12.29 11.33
N THR A 173 -40.15 -12.36 12.45
CA THR A 173 -39.56 -12.11 13.77
C THR A 173 -38.56 -13.19 14.19
N ILE A 174 -38.66 -14.39 13.62
CA ILE A 174 -37.75 -15.51 13.90
C ILE A 174 -36.57 -15.44 12.94
N LYS A 175 -35.40 -15.14 13.51
CA LYS A 175 -34.13 -15.05 12.80
C LYS A 175 -33.09 -15.96 13.44
N THR A 176 -32.18 -16.43 12.62
CA THR A 176 -30.95 -17.09 13.04
C THR A 176 -29.79 -16.15 12.76
N TRP A 177 -28.74 -16.21 13.54
CA TRP A 177 -27.54 -15.43 13.31
C TRP A 177 -26.31 -16.29 13.53
N LEU A 178 -25.22 -15.89 12.91
CA LEU A 178 -23.90 -16.46 13.13
C LEU A 178 -22.85 -15.38 12.90
N GLN A 179 -21.66 -15.63 13.43
CA GLN A 179 -20.49 -14.78 13.24
C GLN A 179 -19.46 -15.53 12.38
N THR A 180 -18.62 -14.77 11.69
CA THR A 180 -17.51 -15.30 10.90
C THR A 180 -16.22 -14.54 11.16
N PHE A 181 -15.08 -15.21 11.06
CA PHE A 181 -13.75 -14.62 11.26
C PHE A 181 -12.65 -15.47 10.63
N MET A 182 -11.41 -14.95 10.63
CA MET A 182 -10.22 -15.67 10.16
C MET A 182 -9.41 -16.24 11.33
N ALA A 183 -9.14 -17.54 11.35
CA ALA A 183 -8.36 -18.25 12.37
C ALA A 183 -6.97 -18.64 11.87
N ASP A 184 -6.06 -18.96 12.80
CA ASP A 184 -4.72 -19.50 12.49
C ASP A 184 -4.73 -21.01 12.17
N THR A 185 -5.81 -21.73 12.50
CA THR A 185 -5.95 -23.18 12.26
C THR A 185 -7.36 -23.54 11.81
N ASN A 186 -7.51 -24.68 11.11
CA ASN A 186 -8.82 -25.20 10.68
C ASN A 186 -9.68 -25.76 11.84
N THR A 187 -9.17 -25.81 13.06
CA THR A 187 -9.92 -26.16 14.28
C THR A 187 -10.03 -24.98 15.25
N GLY A 188 -9.55 -23.80 14.86
CA GLY A 188 -9.44 -22.63 15.72
C GLY A 188 -10.80 -22.14 16.25
N GLN A 189 -10.87 -21.86 17.56
CA GLN A 189 -12.05 -21.31 18.22
C GLN A 189 -11.87 -19.82 18.57
N SER A 190 -10.84 -19.18 18.02
CA SER A 190 -10.50 -17.80 18.29
C SER A 190 -9.92 -17.17 17.04
N ILE A 191 -10.15 -15.88 16.90
CA ILE A 191 -9.64 -15.10 15.79
C ILE A 191 -8.11 -15.04 15.78
N THR A 192 -7.53 -14.99 14.59
CA THR A 192 -6.09 -14.78 14.41
C THR A 192 -5.61 -13.51 15.11
N VAL A 193 -4.44 -13.63 15.74
CA VAL A 193 -3.73 -12.50 16.37
C VAL A 193 -3.26 -11.46 15.36
N ASP A 194 -3.16 -11.85 14.08
CA ASP A 194 -2.74 -10.99 12.97
C ASP A 194 -3.84 -10.06 12.46
N GLY A 195 -5.07 -10.20 12.96
CA GLY A 195 -6.16 -9.28 12.63
C GLY A 195 -5.86 -7.86 13.11
N TYR A 196 -6.28 -6.86 12.34
CA TYR A 196 -6.22 -5.44 12.71
C TYR A 196 -7.38 -5.08 13.67
N GLY A 197 -7.16 -4.13 14.60
CA GLY A 197 -8.17 -3.65 15.55
C GLY A 197 -8.00 -4.19 16.97
N ASN A 198 -7.84 -3.29 17.95
CA ASN A 198 -7.58 -3.63 19.35
C ASN A 198 -8.90 -3.93 20.07
N GLY A 199 -9.05 -5.12 20.67
CA GLY A 199 -10.27 -5.55 21.33
C GLY A 199 -11.33 -6.13 20.37
N TYR A 200 -12.02 -7.16 20.84
CA TYR A 200 -12.90 -8.11 20.14
C TYR A 200 -13.99 -7.59 19.18
N SER A 201 -14.18 -6.27 19.00
CA SER A 201 -15.39 -5.69 18.41
C SER A 201 -15.28 -5.23 16.94
N GLY A 202 -14.15 -5.42 16.26
CA GLY A 202 -13.96 -4.95 14.86
C GLY A 202 -13.58 -6.05 13.86
N ARG A 203 -13.79 -7.31 14.24
CA ARG A 203 -13.00 -8.43 13.73
C ARG A 203 -13.83 -9.61 13.20
N MET A 204 -15.15 -9.50 13.30
CA MET A 204 -16.09 -10.54 12.91
C MET A 204 -17.16 -9.94 12.00
N ALA A 205 -17.53 -10.67 10.95
CA ALA A 205 -18.71 -10.34 10.15
C ALA A 205 -19.90 -11.19 10.64
N CYS A 206 -21.04 -10.56 10.90
CA CYS A 206 -22.26 -11.24 11.31
C CYS A 206 -23.46 -10.74 10.51
N ASN A 207 -24.44 -11.60 10.31
CA ASN A 207 -25.74 -11.20 9.78
C ASN A 207 -26.85 -12.09 10.32
N PHE A 208 -28.10 -11.64 10.17
CA PHE A 208 -29.30 -12.39 10.50
C PHE A 208 -29.87 -13.05 9.24
N MET A 209 -30.18 -14.33 9.31
CA MET A 209 -30.96 -15.05 8.32
C MET A 209 -32.38 -15.30 8.85
N TYR A 210 -33.37 -14.82 8.12
CA TYR A 210 -34.78 -15.04 8.42
C TYR A 210 -35.19 -16.47 8.09
N LEU A 211 -35.99 -17.09 8.97
CA LEU A 211 -36.44 -18.47 8.78
C LEU A 211 -37.76 -18.59 7.99
N LYS A 212 -38.37 -17.48 7.59
CA LYS A 212 -39.63 -17.49 6.85
C LYS A 212 -39.44 -17.91 5.40
N ASN A 213 -40.27 -18.84 4.90
CA ASN A 213 -40.16 -19.43 3.55
C ASN A 213 -38.74 -19.91 3.25
N ASN A 214 -38.29 -19.99 1.99
CA ASN A 214 -36.91 -20.34 1.66
C ASN A 214 -35.98 -19.14 1.96
N GLY A 215 -35.53 -19.05 3.22
CA GLY A 215 -34.69 -17.96 3.68
C GLY A 215 -33.28 -18.07 3.10
N PHE A 216 -32.94 -17.11 2.23
CA PHE A 216 -31.58 -16.82 1.77
C PHE A 216 -31.07 -15.56 2.45
N ASN A 217 -29.77 -15.48 2.67
CA ASN A 217 -29.11 -14.30 3.20
C ASN A 217 -27.66 -14.21 2.73
N MET A 218 -27.10 -13.00 2.79
CA MET A 218 -25.70 -12.74 2.49
C MET A 218 -24.97 -12.29 3.76
N ILE A 219 -23.89 -12.97 4.10
CA ILE A 219 -22.91 -12.49 5.07
C ILE A 219 -21.89 -11.69 4.28
N ASN A 220 -21.90 -10.38 4.47
CA ASN A 220 -20.96 -9.46 3.87
C ASN A 220 -20.06 -8.85 4.95
N GLY A 221 -18.80 -8.64 4.63
CA GLY A 221 -17.87 -7.96 5.52
C GLY A 221 -16.45 -8.00 5.01
N PHE A 222 -15.53 -7.47 5.80
CA PHE A 222 -14.11 -7.53 5.50
C PHE A 222 -13.28 -7.82 6.75
N PHE A 223 -12.09 -8.36 6.54
CA PHE A 223 -11.08 -8.58 7.56
C PHE A 223 -9.78 -7.93 7.11
N VAL A 224 -9.12 -7.19 7.99
CA VAL A 224 -7.76 -6.72 7.72
C VAL A 224 -6.80 -7.63 8.48
N ILE A 225 -5.88 -8.27 7.77
CA ILE A 225 -4.86 -9.18 8.33
C ILE A 225 -3.49 -8.62 8.01
N ASN A 226 -2.64 -8.49 9.03
CA ASN A 226 -1.24 -8.20 8.89
C ASN A 226 -0.42 -9.47 9.16
N ASN A 227 0.03 -10.16 8.11
CA ASN A 227 0.98 -11.25 8.29
C ASN A 227 2.34 -10.67 8.66
N LYS A 228 2.62 -10.64 9.97
CA LYS A 228 3.86 -10.10 10.55
C LYS A 228 5.05 -11.05 10.47
N THR A 229 4.85 -12.27 9.96
CA THR A 229 5.93 -13.25 9.83
C THR A 229 6.76 -12.96 8.57
N GLY A 230 8.01 -13.44 8.52
CA GLY A 230 8.85 -13.34 7.31
C GLY A 230 8.51 -14.37 6.22
N ALA A 231 7.38 -15.08 6.33
CA ALA A 231 7.00 -16.17 5.44
C ALA A 231 5.50 -16.15 5.10
N ASN A 232 5.09 -16.93 4.11
CA ASN A 232 3.67 -17.13 3.81
C ASN A 232 2.96 -17.81 4.98
N LYS A 233 1.78 -17.29 5.37
CA LYS A 233 0.94 -17.86 6.43
C LYS A 233 -0.46 -18.17 5.92
N THR A 234 -1.06 -19.26 6.39
CA THR A 234 -2.41 -19.70 6.01
C THR A 234 -3.42 -19.35 7.09
N TYR A 235 -4.52 -18.71 6.70
CA TYR A 235 -5.64 -18.35 7.56
C TYR A 235 -6.91 -19.08 7.12
N TYR A 236 -7.73 -19.46 8.08
CA TYR A 236 -8.90 -20.33 7.88
C TYR A 236 -10.17 -19.55 8.18
N TYR A 237 -11.11 -19.54 7.24
CA TYR A 237 -12.38 -18.84 7.42
C TYR A 237 -13.34 -19.68 8.25
N MET A 238 -13.68 -19.18 9.44
CA MET A 238 -14.50 -19.85 10.44
C MET A 238 -15.87 -19.20 10.52
N PHE A 239 -16.90 -20.00 10.83
CA PHE A 239 -18.26 -19.51 11.09
C PHE A 239 -18.85 -20.21 12.30
N GLY A 240 -19.70 -19.52 13.07
CA GLY A 240 -20.39 -20.11 14.21
C GLY A 240 -20.67 -19.10 15.32
N SER A 241 -20.62 -19.56 16.58
CA SER A 241 -21.14 -18.82 17.75
C SER A 241 -22.48 -18.16 17.45
N GLY A 242 -23.39 -18.93 16.85
CA GLY A 242 -24.67 -18.45 16.35
C GLY A 242 -25.83 -18.84 17.25
N GLY A 243 -27.02 -18.35 16.92
CA GLY A 243 -28.22 -18.64 17.68
C GLY A 243 -29.50 -18.22 16.98
N THR A 244 -30.61 -18.37 17.68
CA THR A 244 -31.94 -17.90 17.24
C THR A 244 -32.37 -16.68 18.03
N TYR A 245 -33.09 -15.75 17.40
CA TYR A 245 -33.73 -14.63 18.07
C TYR A 245 -35.16 -14.39 17.51
N PRO A 246 -36.17 -14.10 18.37
CA PRO A 246 -36.16 -14.39 19.80
C PRO A 246 -35.87 -15.89 20.00
N VAL A 247 -35.54 -16.33 21.22
CA VAL A 247 -35.35 -17.76 21.50
C VAL A 247 -36.69 -18.45 21.27
N ALA A 248 -36.92 -18.94 20.06
CA ALA A 248 -38.20 -19.43 19.58
C ALA A 248 -38.19 -20.96 19.60
N SER A 249 -39.19 -21.55 20.24
CA SER A 249 -39.43 -23.00 20.28
C SER A 249 -39.73 -23.64 18.92
N SER A 250 -39.90 -22.83 17.86
CA SER A 250 -40.25 -23.28 16.51
C SER A 250 -39.05 -23.64 15.63
N VAL A 251 -37.82 -23.28 16.03
CA VAL A 251 -36.61 -23.75 15.32
C VAL A 251 -36.22 -25.08 15.92
N THR A 252 -36.63 -26.17 15.26
CA THR A 252 -36.21 -27.51 15.70
C THR A 252 -34.70 -27.62 15.52
N SER A 253 -34.04 -28.30 16.46
CA SER A 253 -32.60 -28.64 16.39
C SER A 253 -32.22 -29.40 15.11
N ALA A 254 -33.21 -29.91 14.36
CA ALA A 254 -33.06 -30.59 13.07
C ALA A 254 -33.04 -29.65 11.84
N THR A 255 -33.27 -28.34 12.00
CA THR A 255 -33.22 -27.41 10.87
C THR A 255 -31.77 -27.25 10.39
N THR A 256 -31.53 -27.51 9.11
CA THR A 256 -30.19 -27.45 8.51
C THR A 256 -30.05 -26.27 7.57
N PHE A 257 -28.86 -25.69 7.58
CA PHE A 257 -28.45 -24.58 6.75
C PHE A 257 -27.20 -24.95 5.98
N SER A 258 -26.98 -24.26 4.86
CA SER A 258 -25.77 -24.35 4.06
C SER A 258 -25.01 -23.04 4.16
N PHE A 259 -23.70 -23.14 4.39
CA PHE A 259 -22.77 -22.02 4.41
C PHE A 259 -21.88 -22.06 3.17
N GLY A 260 -22.05 -21.08 2.28
CA GLY A 260 -21.19 -20.87 1.11
C GLY A 260 -21.10 -22.07 0.17
N GLY A 261 -20.10 -22.06 -0.72
CA GLY A 261 -19.79 -23.13 -1.67
C GLY A 261 -19.51 -22.61 -3.09
N PRO A 262 -18.82 -23.38 -3.95
CA PRO A 262 -18.41 -22.94 -5.29
C PRO A 262 -19.56 -22.77 -6.28
N ALA A 263 -20.75 -23.32 -5.98
CA ALA A 263 -21.95 -23.21 -6.82
C ALA A 263 -22.96 -22.15 -6.33
N ASN A 264 -22.63 -21.40 -5.28
CA ASN A 264 -23.50 -20.37 -4.68
C ASN A 264 -22.99 -18.96 -5.05
N GLU A 265 -23.76 -17.91 -4.80
CA GLU A 265 -23.44 -16.48 -5.04
C GLU A 265 -22.34 -15.92 -4.12
N SER A 266 -21.47 -16.81 -3.63
CA SER A 266 -20.42 -16.53 -2.66
C SER A 266 -19.11 -16.14 -3.36
N THR A 267 -18.44 -15.10 -2.86
CA THR A 267 -17.13 -14.67 -3.33
C THR A 267 -16.25 -14.22 -2.17
N ILE A 268 -14.95 -14.51 -2.26
CA ILE A 268 -13.93 -13.97 -1.35
C ILE A 268 -12.74 -13.50 -2.16
N PHE A 269 -12.28 -12.29 -1.88
CA PHE A 269 -11.07 -11.70 -2.46
C PHE A 269 -10.14 -11.24 -1.35
N ALA A 270 -8.84 -11.38 -1.58
CA ALA A 270 -7.81 -10.77 -0.74
C ALA A 270 -7.05 -9.75 -1.58
N THR A 271 -6.93 -8.55 -1.04
CA THR A 271 -6.43 -7.34 -1.68
C THR A 271 -5.21 -6.91 -0.86
N TYR A 272 -4.01 -6.97 -1.44
CA TYR A 272 -2.79 -6.47 -0.80
C TYR A 272 -2.83 -4.95 -0.65
N ILE A 273 -2.72 -4.44 0.59
CA ILE A 273 -2.96 -3.02 0.90
C ILE A 273 -1.81 -2.38 1.71
N ASP A 274 -0.56 -2.69 1.40
CA ASP A 274 0.59 -2.01 2.01
C ASP A 274 0.35 -0.48 2.00
N GLU A 275 0.23 0.25 3.12
CA GLU A 275 0.93 0.18 4.41
C GLU A 275 0.02 0.42 5.66
N PRO A 276 0.62 0.39 6.87
CA PRO A 276 0.65 1.61 7.66
C PRO A 276 2.11 1.95 7.99
N ARG A 277 2.68 2.96 7.32
CA ARG A 277 3.87 3.67 7.81
C ARG A 277 3.50 4.44 9.10
N PRO A 278 4.50 4.68 9.96
CA PRO A 278 4.53 4.41 11.40
C PRO A 278 3.39 5.01 12.25
#